data_AF-A0A1Y4H4D1-F1
#
_entry.id   AF-A0A1Y4H4D1-F1
#
_cell.length_a   1.000
_cell.length_b   1.000
_cell.length_c   1.000
_cell.angle_alpha   90.00
_cell.angle_beta   90.00
_cell.angle_gamma   90.00
#
_symmetry.space_group_name_H-M   'P 1'
#
loop_
_entity.id
_entity.type
_entity.pdbx_description
1 polymer ?
#
loop_
_entity_poly.entity_id
_entity_poly.type
_entity_poly.pdbx_seq_one_letter_code
_entity_poly.pdbx_strand_id
1 'polypeptide(L)'
;MDYAFYQNVYQGDSLPPAQFDRLAARAEDVLQRLERVYVVKGEQEARQKAVCAMADALYFFEQADAARLAGSVKVGQTSASHTNATLPDTSPAAQSSELYRCAGLYLEIFRGCGG
;
A
#
# COMPACT_ATOMS: atom_id res chain seq x y z
N MET A 1 6.35 13.61 -3.87
CA MET A 1 7.67 13.26 -3.28
C MET A 1 8.61 12.76 -4.39
N ASP A 2 9.93 12.88 -4.28
CA ASP A 2 10.87 12.35 -5.30
C ASP A 2 11.45 10.96 -4.94
N TYR A 3 12.04 10.28 -5.92
CA TYR A 3 12.65 8.96 -5.71
C TYR A 3 13.90 9.00 -4.82
N ALA A 4 14.61 10.14 -4.79
CA ALA A 4 15.78 10.30 -3.93
C ALA A 4 15.40 10.26 -2.45
N PHE A 5 14.26 10.84 -2.06
CA PHE A 5 13.72 10.71 -0.72
C PHE A 5 13.38 9.25 -0.38
N TYR A 6 12.73 8.55 -1.32
CA TYR A 6 12.36 7.13 -1.15
C TYR A 6 13.58 6.27 -0.82
N GLN A 7 14.67 6.44 -1.56
CA GLN A 7 15.89 5.65 -1.37
C GLN A 7 16.73 6.13 -0.18
N ASN A 8 16.95 7.44 -0.03
CA ASN A 8 17.96 7.93 0.91
C ASN A 8 17.42 8.28 2.30
N VAL A 9 16.14 8.66 2.40
CA VAL A 9 15.51 9.08 3.66
C VAL A 9 14.59 8.00 4.19
N TYR A 10 13.70 7.49 3.35
CA TYR A 10 12.80 6.40 3.70
C TYR A 10 13.48 5.03 3.68
N GLN A 11 14.57 4.88 2.92
CA GLN A 11 15.35 3.63 2.81
C GLN A 11 14.55 2.47 2.19
N GLY A 12 13.69 2.78 1.22
CA GLY A 12 12.91 1.79 0.49
C GLY A 12 13.69 1.17 -0.67
N ASP A 13 13.50 -0.14 -0.89
CA ASP A 13 14.17 -0.94 -1.92
C ASP A 13 13.20 -1.70 -2.83
N SER A 14 11.91 -1.67 -2.53
CA SER A 14 10.89 -2.52 -3.15
C SER A 14 10.35 -1.94 -4.46
N LEU A 15 10.21 -0.60 -4.56
CA LEU A 15 9.64 0.08 -5.72
C LEU A 15 10.69 0.38 -6.80
N PRO A 16 10.48 -0.10 -8.05
CA PRO A 16 11.30 0.32 -9.18
C PRO A 16 11.08 1.80 -9.55
N PRO A 17 12.10 2.53 -10.02
CA PRO A 17 11.98 3.95 -10.38
C PRO A 17 10.87 4.24 -11.39
N ALA A 18 10.69 3.36 -12.37
CA ALA A 18 9.68 3.51 -13.42
C ALA A 18 8.24 3.44 -12.92
N GLN A 19 8.00 2.86 -11.73
CA GLN A 19 6.66 2.73 -11.14
C GLN A 19 6.44 3.71 -10.00
N PHE A 20 7.52 4.31 -9.50
CA PHE A 20 7.52 5.15 -8.31
C PHE A 20 6.52 6.30 -8.42
N ASP A 21 6.62 7.15 -9.45
CA ASP A 21 5.76 8.35 -9.57
C ASP A 21 4.27 8.00 -9.56
N ARG A 22 3.89 6.96 -10.30
CA ARG A 22 2.49 6.49 -10.36
C ARG A 22 1.99 6.00 -9.02
N LEU A 23 2.80 5.20 -8.31
CA LEU A 23 2.39 4.59 -7.03
C LEU A 23 2.45 5.58 -5.88
N ALA A 24 3.41 6.50 -5.88
CA ALA A 24 3.47 7.62 -4.94
C ALA A 24 2.26 8.54 -5.11
N ALA A 25 1.89 8.91 -6.34
CA ALA A 25 0.68 9.71 -6.58
C ALA A 25 -0.59 9.01 -6.08
N ARG A 26 -0.73 7.71 -6.35
CA ARG A 26 -1.87 6.93 -5.83
C ARG A 26 -1.86 6.85 -4.30
N ALA A 27 -0.70 6.71 -3.66
CA ALA A 27 -0.57 6.72 -2.21
C ALA A 27 -0.94 8.10 -1.61
N GLU A 28 -0.54 9.19 -2.26
CA GLU A 28 -0.96 10.56 -1.89
C GLU A 28 -2.48 10.72 -1.97
N ASP A 29 -3.14 10.22 -3.02
CA ASP A 29 -4.61 10.25 -3.14
C ASP A 29 -5.31 9.49 -2.00
N VAL A 30 -4.77 8.34 -1.60
CA VAL A 30 -5.30 7.57 -0.46
C VAL A 30 -5.11 8.32 0.84
N LEU A 31 -3.94 8.94 1.07
CA LEU A 31 -3.68 9.73 2.25
C LEU A 31 -4.61 10.95 2.32
N GLN A 32 -4.81 11.66 1.20
CA GLN A 32 -5.78 12.76 1.12
C GLN A 32 -7.20 12.30 1.43
N ARG A 33 -7.59 11.09 1.00
CA ARG A 33 -8.88 10.51 1.37
C ARG A 33 -8.97 10.25 2.87
N LEU A 34 -7.91 9.76 3.50
CA LEU A 34 -7.87 9.55 4.95
C LEU A 34 -8.02 10.89 5.69
N GLU A 35 -7.34 11.94 5.26
CA GLU A 35 -7.44 13.29 5.83
C GLU A 35 -8.85 13.91 5.76
N ARG A 36 -9.67 13.48 4.79
CA ARG A 36 -11.08 13.91 4.70
C ARG A 36 -11.99 13.23 5.72
N VAL A 37 -11.59 12.06 6.23
CA VAL A 37 -12.42 11.21 7.11
C VAL A 37 -11.90 11.20 8.54
N TYR A 38 -10.59 11.38 8.73
CA TYR A 38 -9.89 11.29 10.00
C TYR A 38 -9.07 12.56 10.24
N VAL A 39 -8.81 12.83 11.51
CA VAL A 39 -7.78 13.81 11.85
C VAL A 39 -6.44 13.11 11.74
N VAL A 40 -5.58 13.64 10.88
CA VAL A 40 -4.23 13.12 10.60
C VAL A 40 -3.22 14.17 11.03
N LYS A 41 -2.37 13.83 12.00
CA LYS A 41 -1.27 14.67 12.48
C LYS A 41 0.08 14.05 12.15
N GLY A 42 1.03 14.92 11.83
CA GLY A 42 2.41 14.54 11.50
C GLY A 42 3.09 15.63 10.67
N GLU A 43 4.40 15.73 10.85
CA GLU A 43 5.26 16.66 10.10
C GLU A 43 5.36 16.25 8.61
N GLN A 44 5.90 17.15 7.79
CA GLN A 44 6.00 16.94 6.35
C GLN A 44 6.82 15.69 6.00
N GLU A 45 7.93 15.45 6.70
CA GLU A 45 8.75 14.25 6.47
C GLU A 45 7.99 12.97 6.84
N ALA A 46 7.26 12.98 7.97
CA ALA A 46 6.44 11.85 8.39
C ALA A 46 5.33 11.53 7.37
N ARG A 47 4.71 12.56 6.79
CA ARG A 47 3.75 12.42 5.69
C ARG A 47 4.38 11.78 4.46
N GLN A 48 5.59 12.21 4.08
CA GLN A 48 6.31 11.62 2.95
C GLN A 48 6.69 10.16 3.21
N LYS A 49 7.11 9.80 4.43
CA LYS A 49 7.37 8.41 4.83
C LYS A 49 6.10 7.54 4.81
N ALA A 50 4.96 8.09 5.25
CA ALA A 50 3.67 7.40 5.12
C ALA A 50 3.31 7.11 3.65
N VAL A 51 3.48 8.08 2.77
CA VAL A 51 3.26 7.91 1.32
C VAL A 51 4.19 6.82 0.75
N CYS A 52 5.45 6.77 1.17
CA CYS A 52 6.38 5.70 0.76
C CYS A 52 5.86 4.31 1.17
N ALA A 53 5.51 4.13 2.44
CA ALA A 53 5.03 2.85 2.96
C ALA A 53 3.71 2.41 2.32
N MET A 54 2.84 3.37 2.01
CA MET A 54 1.62 3.10 1.24
C MET A 54 1.94 2.71 -0.20
N ALA A 55 2.91 3.36 -0.85
CA ALA A 55 3.34 3.01 -2.20
C ALA A 55 3.95 1.60 -2.27
N ASP A 56 4.76 1.20 -1.27
CA ASP A 56 5.30 -0.16 -1.16
C ASP A 56 4.18 -1.19 -1.05
N ALA A 57 3.20 -0.92 -0.17
CA ALA A 57 2.03 -1.78 -0.02
C ALA A 57 1.24 -1.89 -1.34
N LEU A 58 0.99 -0.76 -2.03
CA LEU A 58 0.32 -0.77 -3.33
C LEU A 58 1.08 -1.61 -4.36
N TYR A 59 2.41 -1.50 -4.41
CA TYR A 59 3.24 -2.31 -5.30
C TYR A 59 3.12 -3.80 -4.97
N PHE A 60 3.18 -4.16 -3.70
CA PHE A 60 3.00 -5.54 -3.24
C PHE A 60 1.65 -6.12 -3.68
N PHE A 61 0.55 -5.36 -3.51
CA PHE A 61 -0.78 -5.81 -3.95
C PHE A 61 -0.86 -5.95 -5.48
N GLU A 62 -0.31 -5.02 -6.27
CA GLU A 62 -0.29 -5.14 -7.72
C GLU A 62 0.51 -6.38 -8.19
N GLN A 63 1.63 -6.69 -7.52
CA GLN A 63 2.43 -7.89 -7.80
C GLN A 63 1.69 -9.17 -7.41
N ALA A 64 1.01 -9.18 -6.27
CA ALA A 64 0.22 -10.32 -5.80
C ALA A 64 -0.98 -10.61 -6.72
N ASP A 65 -1.67 -9.57 -7.21
CA ASP A 65 -2.76 -9.70 -8.16
C ASP A 65 -2.27 -10.21 -9.53
N ALA A 66 -1.13 -9.69 -10.01
CA ALA A 66 -0.50 -10.18 -11.24
C ALA A 66 -0.12 -11.67 -11.13
N ALA A 67 0.45 -12.09 -9.99
CA ALA A 67 0.79 -13.49 -9.73
C ALA A 67 -0.46 -14.39 -9.67
N ARG A 68 -1.55 -13.92 -9.05
CA ARG A 68 -2.83 -14.64 -8.98
C ARG A 68 -3.43 -14.85 -10.38
N LEU A 69 -3.41 -13.83 -11.24
CA LEU A 69 -3.89 -13.93 -12.62
C LEU A 69 -3.04 -14.89 -13.44
N ALA A 70 -1.72 -14.83 -13.32
CA ALA A 70 -0.80 -15.75 -14.00
C ALA A 70 -0.99 -17.21 -13.58
N GLY A 71 -1.25 -17.46 -12.29
CA GLY A 71 -1.60 -18.79 -11.76
C GLY A 71 -2.97 -19.26 -12.26
N SER A 72 -3.95 -18.36 -12.31
CA SER A 72 -5.33 -18.67 -12.74
C SER A 72 -5.43 -19.03 -14.23
N VAL A 73 -4.61 -18.39 -15.09
CA VAL A 73 -4.54 -18.71 -16.54
C VAL A 73 -3.86 -20.06 -16.81
N LYS A 74 -2.96 -20.52 -15.91
CA LYS A 74 -2.33 -21.86 -16.01
C LYS A 74 -3.21 -22.99 -15.49
N VAL A 75 -4.30 -22.69 -14.77
CA VAL A 75 -5.30 -23.67 -14.32
C VAL A 75 -6.46 -23.68 -15.30
N GLY A 76 -6.16 -24.03 -16.55
CA GLY A 76 -7.17 -24.51 -17.48
C GLY A 76 -7.66 -25.87 -17.00
N GLN A 77 -8.84 -25.89 -16.36
CA GLN A 77 -9.62 -27.08 -16.03
C GLN A 77 -8.91 -28.21 -15.28
N THR A 78 -8.97 -28.19 -13.96
CA THR A 78 -9.42 -29.32 -13.12
C THR A 78 -9.45 -28.86 -11.67
N SER A 79 -10.55 -29.11 -10.98
CA SER A 79 -10.63 -29.05 -9.53
C SER A 79 -9.58 -29.98 -8.95
N ALA A 80 -8.51 -29.41 -8.38
CA ALA A 80 -7.59 -30.14 -7.51
C ALA A 80 -7.18 -29.21 -6.38
N SER A 81 -7.95 -29.26 -5.30
CA SER A 81 -7.51 -28.87 -3.97
C SER A 81 -6.22 -29.61 -3.67
N HIS A 82 -5.06 -28.94 -3.54
CA HIS A 82 -3.93 -29.40 -2.72
C HIS A 82 -2.88 -28.29 -2.58
N THR A 83 -2.96 -27.54 -1.48
CA THR A 83 -1.91 -27.22 -0.50
C THR A 83 -2.35 -25.97 0.27
N ASN A 84 -2.33 -26.05 1.61
CA ASN A 84 -2.64 -24.95 2.53
C ASN A 84 -1.55 -23.85 2.50
N ALA A 85 -1.15 -23.37 1.32
CA ALA A 85 -0.57 -22.05 1.23
C ALA A 85 -1.76 -21.08 1.25
N THR A 86 -2.06 -20.52 2.42
CA THR A 86 -3.01 -19.40 2.53
C THR A 86 -2.58 -18.35 1.52
N LEU A 87 -3.29 -18.25 0.39
CA LEU A 87 -3.07 -17.17 -0.56
C LEU A 87 -3.22 -15.86 0.22
N PRO A 88 -2.31 -14.88 0.03
CA PRO A 88 -2.46 -13.58 0.66
C PRO A 88 -3.86 -13.02 0.37
N ASP A 89 -4.55 -12.50 1.39
CA ASP A 89 -5.81 -11.80 1.20
C ASP A 89 -5.52 -10.47 0.49
N THR A 90 -5.73 -10.44 -0.82
CA THR A 90 -5.59 -9.23 -1.65
C THR A 90 -6.93 -8.52 -1.86
N SER A 91 -7.94 -8.81 -1.03
CA SER A 91 -9.23 -8.14 -1.14
C SER A 91 -9.09 -6.61 -0.99
N PRO A 92 -10.00 -5.81 -1.59
CA PRO A 92 -10.00 -4.36 -1.40
C PRO A 92 -10.07 -3.94 0.07
N ALA A 93 -10.71 -4.76 0.91
CA ALA A 93 -10.76 -4.54 2.35
C ALA A 93 -9.38 -4.72 3.00
N ALA A 94 -8.67 -5.81 2.70
CA ALA A 94 -7.31 -6.05 3.17
C ALA A 94 -6.35 -4.95 2.70
N GLN A 95 -6.43 -4.56 1.42
CA GLN A 95 -5.66 -3.45 0.87
C GLN A 95 -5.94 -2.14 1.62
N SER A 96 -7.21 -1.80 1.86
CA SER A 96 -7.56 -0.57 2.60
C SER A 96 -7.05 -0.58 4.05
N SER A 97 -7.10 -1.73 4.71
CA SER A 97 -6.60 -1.89 6.08
C SER A 97 -5.08 -1.75 6.13
N GLU A 98 -4.38 -2.33 5.16
CA GLU A 98 -2.93 -2.26 5.09
C GLU A 98 -2.44 -0.83 4.81
N LEU A 99 -3.10 -0.12 3.90
CA LEU A 99 -2.78 1.28 3.63
C LEU A 99 -3.00 2.18 4.85
N TYR A 100 -4.07 1.93 5.61
CA TYR A 100 -4.29 2.61 6.89
C TYR A 100 -3.19 2.28 7.91
N ARG A 101 -2.79 1.01 8.00
CA ARG A 101 -1.69 0.56 8.88
C ARG A 101 -0.39 1.25 8.51
N CYS A 102 -0.02 1.29 7.23
CA CYS A 102 1.18 1.96 6.73
C CYS A 102 1.19 3.45 7.06
N ALA A 103 0.07 4.14 6.87
CA ALA A 103 -0.05 5.55 7.24
C ALA A 103 0.13 5.76 8.75
N GLY A 104 -0.47 4.88 9.57
CA GLY A 104 -0.38 4.92 11.03
C GLY A 104 1.01 4.63 11.61
N LEU A 105 1.96 4.10 10.82
CA LEU A 105 3.35 3.92 11.27
C LEU A 105 4.08 5.26 11.45
N TYR A 106 3.69 6.28 10.68
CA TYR A 106 4.35 7.58 10.66
C TYR A 106 3.44 8.73 11.09
N LEU A 107 2.11 8.53 11.04
CA LEU A 107 1.13 9.57 11.31
C LEU A 107 0.22 9.17 12.47
N GLU A 108 -0.16 10.16 13.27
CA GLU A 108 -1.21 10.00 14.26
C GLU A 108 -2.57 10.16 13.57
N ILE A 109 -3.30 9.05 13.46
CA ILE A 109 -4.62 9.01 12.81
C ILE A 109 -5.67 8.67 13.86
N PHE A 110 -6.61 9.58 14.10
CA PHE A 110 -7.71 9.36 15.03
C PHE A 110 -9.04 9.83 14.44
N ARG A 111 -10.10 9.09 14.80
CA ARG A 111 -11.47 9.52 14.50
C ARG A 111 -11.77 10.71 15.39
N GLY A 112 -12.09 11.85 14.79
CA GLY A 112 -12.50 13.03 15.52
C GLY A 112 -13.78 12.74 16.28
N CYS A 113 -13.69 12.27 17.53
CA CYS A 113 -14.73 12.49 18.50
C CYS A 113 -14.61 13.96 18.89
N GLY A 114 -15.58 14.77 18.49
CA GLY A 114 -15.65 16.18 18.85
C GLY A 114 -15.47 16.35 20.36
N GLY A 115 -14.49 17.18 20.73
CA GLY A 115 -14.43 17.82 22.04
C GLY A 115 -15.26 19.08 22.06
#